data_AF-A0A0N8JVR4-F1
#
_entry.id   AF-A0A0N8JVR4-F1
#
_cell.length_a   1.000
_cell.length_b   1.000
_cell.length_c   1.000
_cell.angle_alpha   90.00
_cell.angle_beta   90.00
_cell.angle_gamma   90.00
#
_symmetry.space_group_name_H-M   'P 1'
#
loop_
_entity.id
_entity.type
_entity.pdbx_description
1 polymer ?
#
loop_
_entity_poly.entity_id
_entity_poly.type
_entity_poly.pdbx_seq_one_letter_code
_entity_poly.pdbx_strand_id
1 'polypeptide(L)'
;YLEVVRRSLAAENPECPLLVKEASNTLYQRLKDPKTYDNITADFSLCTKLQVRTEMDAAYFLETVAGNFMDVVQYNEDNRDFEGVVGTNITIKVLCGVMADASLGDPYSRYAAVAQLMLKTFSQKCLDVNYTTYLMEMRNTSWSGPASGGGRQWVYQTCTEFGFYQTTDSPNQPFSGFPLHYLGTGYDIRTTRIVFPNGSIDPWHALGITQDINKDLPAVFIKGTAHCANMYPAREQDLPQLTMARDHVYLLLQKWLTELLCQELITVPPVEWQRQETIAIDYGRNSSYIDVLVPNFLHLRMSFSCENRDVYGRMLRKAEDTSGRPVSHRFHHDFTTFSGRKSRFLFAKADWLQPLPAQRGGLGLEVGGVHALRRHGAGPVSGGFKGFKAL
;
A
#
# COMPACT_ATOMS: atom_id res chain seq x y z
N TYR A 1 -1.75 6.00 15.22
CA TYR A 1 -1.63 4.54 15.06
C TYR A 1 -2.53 3.77 16.05
N LEU A 2 -2.20 3.62 17.34
CA LEU A 2 -2.93 2.71 18.24
C LEU A 2 -4.40 3.08 18.50
N GLU A 3 -4.80 4.35 18.34
CA GLU A 3 -6.23 4.71 18.37
C GLU A 3 -7.01 4.10 17.21
N VAL A 4 -6.39 3.97 16.03
CA VAL A 4 -7.02 3.28 14.89
C VAL A 4 -7.12 1.79 15.20
N VAL A 5 -6.08 1.18 15.78
CA VAL A 5 -6.16 -0.23 16.26
C VAL A 5 -7.37 -0.43 17.17
N ARG A 6 -7.58 0.48 18.14
CA ARG A 6 -8.79 0.47 19.00
C ARG A 6 -10.08 0.50 18.19
N ARG A 7 -10.20 1.44 17.25
CA ARG A 7 -11.42 1.64 16.45
C ARG A 7 -11.68 0.47 15.51
N SER A 8 -10.64 -0.12 14.92
CA SER A 8 -10.74 -1.30 14.07
C SER A 8 -11.21 -2.53 14.86
N LEU A 9 -10.70 -2.75 16.07
CA LEU A 9 -11.21 -3.80 16.97
C LEU A 9 -12.67 -3.54 17.36
N ALA A 10 -13.02 -2.29 17.70
CA ALA A 10 -14.37 -1.89 18.08
C ALA A 10 -15.39 -2.07 16.95
N ALA A 11 -14.97 -1.89 15.70
CA ALA A 11 -15.82 -2.04 14.53
C ALA A 11 -16.27 -3.49 14.31
N GLU A 12 -15.43 -4.47 14.69
CA GLU A 12 -15.79 -5.89 14.68
C GLU A 12 -16.58 -6.29 15.93
N ASN A 13 -16.09 -5.89 17.11
CA ASN A 13 -16.76 -6.15 18.38
C ASN A 13 -16.47 -4.99 19.36
N PRO A 14 -17.49 -4.23 19.79
CA PRO A 14 -17.33 -3.09 20.70
C PRO A 14 -16.65 -3.41 22.04
N GLU A 15 -16.79 -4.64 22.54
CA GLU A 15 -16.20 -5.09 23.81
C GLU A 15 -14.73 -5.51 23.66
N CYS A 16 -14.33 -5.96 22.47
CA CYS A 16 -12.98 -6.44 22.18
C CYS A 16 -11.86 -5.49 22.63
N PRO A 17 -11.85 -4.19 22.27
CA PRO A 17 -10.81 -3.28 22.73
C PRO A 17 -10.86 -3.00 24.25
N LEU A 18 -12.00 -3.20 24.91
CA LEU A 18 -12.11 -3.06 26.38
C LEU A 18 -11.45 -4.26 27.07
N LEU A 19 -11.71 -5.47 26.58
CA LEU A 19 -11.11 -6.71 27.07
C LEU A 19 -9.58 -6.70 26.85
N VAL A 20 -9.12 -6.22 25.68
CA VAL A 20 -7.69 -6.03 25.42
C VAL A 20 -7.09 -5.01 26.39
N LYS A 21 -7.79 -3.91 26.71
CA LYS A 21 -7.34 -2.93 27.70
C LYS A 21 -7.21 -3.51 29.09
N GLU A 22 -8.21 -4.25 29.53
CA GLU A 22 -8.18 -4.92 30.82
C GLU A 22 -7.02 -5.91 30.93
N ALA A 23 -6.82 -6.73 29.88
CA ALA A 23 -5.74 -7.70 29.83
C ALA A 23 -4.35 -7.05 29.80
N SER A 24 -4.17 -6.02 28.96
CA SER A 24 -2.92 -5.27 28.86
C SER A 24 -2.59 -4.55 30.18
N ASN A 25 -3.59 -3.95 30.83
CA ASN A 25 -3.43 -3.36 32.16
C ASN A 25 -3.03 -4.41 33.20
N THR A 26 -3.69 -5.57 33.21
CA THR A 26 -3.38 -6.67 34.12
C THR A 26 -1.94 -7.15 33.93
N LEU A 27 -1.49 -7.37 32.68
CA LEU A 27 -0.11 -7.75 32.39
C LEU A 27 0.87 -6.66 32.88
N TYR A 28 0.61 -5.38 32.55
CA TYR A 28 1.44 -4.26 32.99
C TYR A 28 1.58 -4.18 34.52
N GLN A 29 0.51 -4.43 35.28
CA GLN A 29 0.61 -4.45 36.74
C GLN A 29 1.37 -5.68 37.26
N ARG A 30 1.15 -6.87 36.68
CA ARG A 30 1.86 -8.09 37.09
C ARG A 30 3.38 -7.96 36.86
N LEU A 31 3.81 -7.30 35.77
CA LEU A 31 5.23 -7.03 35.50
C LEU A 31 5.96 -6.22 36.58
N LYS A 32 5.25 -5.58 37.52
CA LYS A 32 5.86 -4.86 38.66
C LYS A 32 6.23 -5.77 39.82
N ASP A 33 5.70 -6.99 39.87
CA ASP A 33 5.97 -7.96 40.94
C ASP A 33 6.74 -9.17 40.39
N PRO A 34 8.03 -9.34 40.75
CA PRO A 34 8.84 -10.49 40.36
C PRO A 34 8.24 -11.87 40.71
N LYS A 35 7.34 -11.95 41.70
CA LYS A 35 6.66 -13.21 42.04
C LYS A 35 5.75 -13.72 40.94
N THR A 36 5.32 -12.84 40.03
CA THR A 36 4.43 -13.22 38.92
C THR A 36 5.21 -13.75 37.71
N TYR A 37 6.53 -13.59 37.67
CA TYR A 37 7.32 -13.84 36.45
C TYR A 37 7.29 -15.29 36.00
N ASP A 38 7.28 -16.25 36.92
CA ASP A 38 7.17 -17.67 36.58
C ASP A 38 5.83 -18.00 35.92
N ASN A 39 4.73 -17.42 36.43
CA ASN A 39 3.41 -17.58 35.82
C ASN A 39 3.36 -16.93 34.44
N ILE A 40 3.84 -15.69 34.31
CA ILE A 40 3.86 -14.99 33.01
C ILE A 40 4.71 -15.76 31.98
N THR A 41 5.85 -16.32 32.40
CA THR A 41 6.70 -17.16 31.55
C THR A 41 5.95 -18.36 31.01
N ALA A 42 5.18 -19.05 31.86
CA ALA A 42 4.37 -20.19 31.43
C ALA A 42 3.20 -19.75 30.54
N ASP A 43 2.43 -18.75 30.97
CA ASP A 43 1.21 -18.29 30.30
C ASP A 43 1.49 -17.83 28.87
N PHE A 44 2.56 -17.05 28.65
CA PHE A 44 2.94 -16.55 27.32
C PHE A 44 3.91 -17.46 26.56
N SER A 45 4.23 -18.65 27.10
CA SER A 45 5.18 -19.59 26.50
C SER A 45 6.51 -18.92 26.14
N LEU A 46 7.12 -18.21 27.09
CA LEU A 46 8.34 -17.43 26.85
C LEU A 46 9.56 -18.36 26.65
N CYS A 47 10.51 -17.94 25.80
CA CYS A 47 11.70 -18.75 25.51
C CYS A 47 12.66 -18.88 26.70
N THR A 48 12.66 -17.89 27.58
CA THR A 48 13.46 -17.86 28.80
C THR A 48 12.61 -17.34 29.97
N LYS A 49 13.03 -17.63 31.20
CA LYS A 49 12.39 -17.08 32.39
C LYS A 49 12.42 -15.56 32.34
N LEU A 50 11.26 -14.93 32.54
CA LEU A 50 11.09 -13.50 32.47
C LEU A 50 11.96 -12.81 33.53
N GLN A 51 12.70 -11.80 33.09
CA GLN A 51 13.53 -10.95 33.95
C GLN A 51 13.34 -9.51 33.51
N VAL A 52 12.57 -8.74 34.29
CA VAL A 52 12.45 -7.29 34.10
C VAL A 52 13.45 -6.61 35.03
N ARG A 53 14.50 -6.02 34.46
CA ARG A 53 15.54 -5.28 35.20
C ARG A 53 15.44 -3.78 34.95
N THR A 54 14.92 -3.41 33.78
CA THR A 54 14.79 -2.03 33.30
C THR A 54 13.38 -1.81 32.77
N GLU A 55 12.99 -0.54 32.63
CA GLU A 55 11.74 -0.17 31.96
C GLU A 55 11.69 -0.66 30.52
N MET A 56 12.86 -0.75 29.84
CA MET A 56 12.95 -1.26 28.48
C MET A 56 12.62 -2.75 28.37
N ASP A 57 12.96 -3.56 29.38
CA ASP A 57 12.59 -4.98 29.39
C ASP A 57 11.06 -5.15 29.45
N ALA A 58 10.40 -4.35 30.29
CA ALA A 58 8.94 -4.33 30.40
C ALA A 58 8.29 -3.79 29.12
N ALA A 59 8.78 -2.67 28.60
CA ALA A 59 8.27 -2.04 27.39
C ALA A 59 8.39 -2.96 26.17
N TYR A 60 9.54 -3.60 25.97
CA TYR A 60 9.77 -4.54 24.87
C TYR A 60 8.81 -5.73 24.93
N PHE A 61 8.58 -6.31 26.11
CA PHE A 61 7.60 -7.37 26.25
C PHE A 61 6.18 -6.88 25.95
N LEU A 62 5.76 -5.76 26.54
CA LEU A 62 4.41 -5.22 26.34
C LEU A 62 4.13 -4.86 24.87
N GLU A 63 5.11 -4.25 24.21
CA GLU A 63 5.09 -3.96 22.77
C GLU A 63 5.02 -5.26 21.95
N THR A 64 5.82 -6.27 22.29
CA THR A 64 5.82 -7.58 21.60
C THR A 64 4.44 -8.25 21.67
N VAL A 65 3.77 -8.23 22.82
CA VAL A 65 2.43 -8.82 22.94
C VAL A 65 1.38 -7.96 22.22
N ALA A 66 1.47 -6.63 22.34
CA ALA A 66 0.58 -5.72 21.63
C ALA A 66 0.73 -5.82 20.11
N GLY A 67 1.95 -6.11 19.62
CA GLY A 67 2.28 -6.32 18.22
C GLY A 67 1.42 -7.37 17.53
N ASN A 68 0.99 -8.42 18.25
CA ASN A 68 0.06 -9.42 17.73
C ASN A 68 -1.26 -8.82 17.22
N PHE A 69 -1.78 -7.80 17.91
CA PHE A 69 -3.00 -7.09 17.52
C PHE A 69 -2.71 -6.02 16.46
N MET A 70 -1.59 -5.32 16.58
CA MET A 70 -1.18 -4.30 15.61
C MET A 70 -1.00 -4.90 14.22
N ASP A 71 -0.27 -6.01 14.12
CA ASP A 71 0.02 -6.68 12.86
C ASP A 71 -1.25 -7.23 12.20
N VAL A 72 -2.14 -7.85 12.99
CA VAL A 72 -3.41 -8.36 12.46
C VAL A 72 -4.31 -7.23 11.98
N VAL A 73 -4.40 -6.11 12.70
CA VAL A 73 -5.21 -4.97 12.24
C VAL A 73 -4.61 -4.34 10.99
N GLN A 74 -3.29 -4.14 10.95
CA GLN A 74 -2.59 -3.55 9.80
C GLN A 74 -2.80 -4.37 8.53
N TYR A 75 -2.77 -5.69 8.62
CA TYR A 75 -2.86 -6.58 7.46
C TYR A 75 -4.17 -7.38 7.41
N ASN A 76 -5.25 -6.82 7.96
CA ASN A 76 -6.53 -7.50 8.02
C ASN A 76 -7.16 -7.62 6.63
N GLU A 77 -7.26 -8.85 6.10
CA GLU A 77 -7.98 -9.15 4.85
C GLU A 77 -7.54 -8.26 3.66
N ASP A 78 -6.26 -7.90 3.61
CA ASP A 78 -5.69 -6.94 2.66
C ASP A 78 -5.47 -7.50 1.23
N ASN A 79 -5.78 -8.77 0.98
CA ASN A 79 -5.52 -9.53 -0.26
C ASN A 79 -4.08 -10.03 -0.43
N ARG A 80 -3.22 -10.09 0.60
CA ARG A 80 -1.83 -10.60 0.44
C ARG A 80 -1.69 -12.13 0.35
N ASP A 81 -2.79 -12.88 0.39
CA ASP A 81 -2.79 -14.34 0.45
C ASP A 81 -2.19 -15.01 -0.79
N PHE A 82 -2.30 -14.39 -1.96
CA PHE A 82 -1.70 -14.89 -3.21
C PHE A 82 -0.16 -15.00 -3.14
N GLU A 83 0.51 -14.26 -2.25
CA GLU A 83 1.97 -14.33 -2.07
C GLU A 83 2.40 -15.53 -1.19
N GLY A 84 1.44 -16.32 -0.69
CA GLY A 84 1.71 -17.41 0.24
C GLY A 84 2.11 -16.93 1.64
N VAL A 85 1.69 -15.73 2.04
CA VAL A 85 1.95 -15.19 3.39
C VAL A 85 1.22 -16.05 4.44
N VAL A 86 1.95 -16.43 5.48
CA VAL A 86 1.41 -17.18 6.61
C VAL A 86 0.60 -16.25 7.52
N GLY A 87 -0.52 -16.73 8.07
CA GLY A 87 -1.33 -16.00 9.03
C GLY A 87 -2.38 -15.06 8.43
N THR A 88 -2.62 -15.11 7.12
CA THR A 88 -3.70 -14.35 6.45
C THR A 88 -5.10 -14.75 6.92
N ASN A 89 -5.24 -15.95 7.49
CA ASN A 89 -6.47 -16.43 8.11
C ASN A 89 -6.70 -15.89 9.53
N ILE A 90 -5.69 -15.25 10.15
CA ILE A 90 -5.84 -14.63 11.48
C ILE A 90 -6.26 -13.18 11.27
N THR A 91 -7.56 -12.93 11.40
CA THR A 91 -8.18 -11.63 11.19
C THR A 91 -8.58 -10.97 12.51
N ILE A 92 -9.00 -9.71 12.46
CA ILE A 92 -9.57 -8.98 13.60
C ILE A 92 -10.70 -9.79 14.26
N LYS A 93 -11.56 -10.42 13.44
CA LYS A 93 -12.63 -11.31 13.90
C LYS A 93 -12.12 -12.49 14.71
N VAL A 94 -11.02 -13.11 14.28
CA VAL A 94 -10.41 -14.22 15.03
C VAL A 94 -9.89 -13.73 16.38
N LEU A 95 -9.15 -12.62 16.41
CA LEU A 95 -8.63 -12.08 17.66
C LEU A 95 -9.75 -11.68 18.63
N CYS A 96 -10.76 -10.97 18.14
CA CYS A 96 -11.89 -10.57 18.97
C CYS A 96 -12.76 -11.75 19.39
N GLY A 97 -12.83 -12.82 18.60
CA GLY A 97 -13.43 -14.09 19.00
C GLY A 97 -12.72 -14.72 20.20
N VAL A 98 -11.38 -14.80 20.17
CA VAL A 98 -10.58 -15.31 21.30
C VAL A 98 -10.76 -14.43 22.54
N MET A 99 -10.72 -13.11 22.38
CA MET A 99 -10.91 -12.19 23.52
C MET A 99 -12.32 -12.24 24.10
N ALA A 100 -13.35 -12.51 23.30
CA ALA A 100 -14.73 -12.66 23.76
C ALA A 100 -15.05 -14.04 24.36
N ASP A 101 -14.22 -15.05 24.12
CA ASP A 101 -14.49 -16.42 24.58
C ASP A 101 -14.26 -16.58 26.09
N ALA A 102 -15.36 -16.56 26.85
CA ALA A 102 -15.34 -16.72 28.30
C ALA A 102 -14.88 -18.10 28.80
N SER A 103 -14.89 -19.12 27.94
CA SER A 103 -14.38 -20.44 28.30
C SER A 103 -12.85 -20.47 28.46
N LEU A 104 -12.14 -19.50 27.89
CA LEU A 104 -10.68 -19.39 27.94
C LEU A 104 -10.16 -18.66 29.20
N GLY A 105 -11.04 -18.35 30.15
CA GLY A 105 -10.70 -17.72 31.44
C GLY A 105 -10.93 -16.21 31.45
N ASP A 106 -10.17 -15.49 32.28
CA ASP A 106 -10.25 -14.03 32.38
C ASP A 106 -9.62 -13.34 31.14
N PRO A 107 -9.78 -12.02 30.97
CA PRO A 107 -9.20 -11.32 29.81
C PRO A 107 -7.67 -11.49 29.70
N TYR A 108 -6.96 -11.64 30.81
CA TYR A 108 -5.51 -11.88 30.81
C TYR A 108 -5.17 -13.26 30.21
N SER A 109 -5.88 -14.32 30.59
CA SER A 109 -5.73 -15.66 30.02
C SER A 109 -6.03 -15.67 28.51
N ARG A 110 -7.05 -14.93 28.07
CA ARG A 110 -7.39 -14.80 26.64
C ARG A 110 -6.32 -14.05 25.85
N TYR A 111 -5.68 -13.07 26.47
CA TYR A 111 -4.56 -12.34 25.87
C TYR A 111 -3.33 -13.22 25.69
N ALA A 112 -3.04 -14.09 26.67
CA ALA A 112 -2.03 -15.14 26.53
C ALA A 112 -2.41 -16.16 25.44
N ALA A 113 -3.69 -16.55 25.34
CA ALA A 113 -4.18 -17.43 24.29
C ALA A 113 -4.01 -16.84 22.88
N VAL A 114 -4.18 -15.53 22.71
CA VAL A 114 -3.85 -14.83 21.45
C VAL A 114 -2.35 -14.96 21.14
N ALA A 115 -1.47 -14.72 22.11
CA ALA A 115 -0.02 -14.89 21.89
C ALA A 115 0.32 -16.34 21.47
N GLN A 116 -0.28 -17.34 22.10
CA GLN A 116 -0.09 -18.76 21.73
C GLN A 116 -0.65 -19.10 20.34
N LEU A 117 -1.80 -18.53 19.97
CA LEU A 117 -2.36 -18.63 18.62
C LEU A 117 -1.37 -18.11 17.57
N MET A 118 -0.72 -16.98 17.84
CA MET A 118 0.28 -16.40 16.94
C MET A 118 1.53 -17.27 16.87
N LEU A 119 2.05 -17.76 18.00
CA LEU A 119 3.17 -18.71 18.01
C LEU A 119 2.88 -19.95 17.14
N LYS A 120 1.70 -20.55 17.30
CA LYS A 120 1.27 -21.71 16.50
C LYS A 120 1.18 -21.36 15.01
N THR A 121 0.59 -20.21 14.67
CA THR A 121 0.41 -19.76 13.30
C THR A 121 1.75 -19.60 12.58
N PHE A 122 2.73 -18.99 13.23
CA PHE A 122 4.06 -18.76 12.66
C PHE A 122 5.07 -19.88 12.95
N SER A 123 4.60 -21.04 13.43
CA SER A 123 5.43 -22.20 13.76
C SER A 123 6.59 -21.87 14.71
N GLN A 124 6.36 -20.95 15.64
CA GLN A 124 7.31 -20.54 16.68
C GLN A 124 7.10 -21.40 17.92
N LYS A 125 8.19 -21.80 18.57
CA LYS A 125 8.14 -22.65 19.77
C LYS A 125 7.83 -21.86 21.04
N CYS A 126 8.25 -20.61 21.08
CA CYS A 126 8.18 -19.75 22.26
C CYS A 126 8.28 -18.28 21.84
N LEU A 127 7.87 -17.38 22.72
CA LEU A 127 7.97 -15.93 22.52
C LEU A 127 9.28 -15.42 23.14
N ASP A 128 10.15 -14.82 22.32
CA ASP A 128 11.36 -14.18 22.82
C ASP A 128 11.09 -12.71 23.17
N VAL A 129 11.10 -12.42 24.48
CA VAL A 129 10.84 -11.09 25.03
C VAL A 129 12.08 -10.53 25.75
N ASN A 130 13.25 -11.13 25.51
CA ASN A 130 14.48 -10.67 26.13
C ASN A 130 15.06 -9.49 25.34
N TYR A 131 14.95 -8.29 25.91
CA TYR A 131 15.44 -7.07 25.28
C TYR A 131 16.95 -7.09 25.01
N THR A 132 17.76 -7.76 25.85
CA THR A 132 19.20 -7.89 25.62
C THR A 132 19.50 -8.77 24.41
N THR A 133 18.75 -9.89 24.25
CA THR A 133 18.84 -10.74 23.05
C THR A 133 18.48 -9.94 21.81
N TYR A 134 17.37 -9.20 21.84
CA TYR A 134 16.96 -8.30 20.75
C TYR A 134 18.08 -7.32 20.36
N LEU A 135 18.69 -6.62 21.33
CA LEU A 135 19.80 -5.71 21.07
C LEU A 135 21.01 -6.42 20.44
N MET A 136 21.34 -7.62 20.90
CA MET A 136 22.44 -8.41 20.36
C MET A 136 22.17 -8.79 18.90
N GLU A 137 20.96 -9.25 18.58
CA GLU A 137 20.56 -9.62 17.21
C GLU A 137 20.56 -8.41 16.27
N MET A 138 20.06 -7.27 16.73
CA MET A 138 20.02 -6.02 15.96
C MET A 138 21.40 -5.40 15.74
N ARG A 139 22.36 -5.63 16.65
CA ARG A 139 23.77 -5.21 16.49
C ARG A 139 24.59 -6.13 15.62
N ASN A 140 24.12 -7.36 15.35
CA ASN A 140 24.86 -8.31 14.54
C ASN A 140 24.89 -7.86 13.08
N THR A 141 26.06 -7.51 12.55
CA THR A 141 26.24 -7.00 11.18
C THR A 141 26.43 -8.08 10.13
N SER A 142 26.40 -9.38 10.50
CA SER A 142 26.54 -10.48 9.55
C SER A 142 25.42 -10.48 8.50
N TRP A 143 25.77 -10.84 7.27
CA TRP A 143 24.83 -11.07 6.16
C TRP A 143 23.84 -12.20 6.46
N SER A 144 24.26 -13.19 7.26
CA SER A 144 23.42 -14.30 7.73
C SER A 144 22.92 -14.10 9.17
N GLY A 145 23.06 -12.89 9.72
CA GLY A 145 22.64 -12.58 11.09
C GLY A 145 21.11 -12.64 11.24
N PRO A 146 20.59 -12.82 12.47
CA PRO A 146 19.15 -12.98 12.72
C PRO A 146 18.26 -11.86 12.14
N ALA A 147 18.74 -10.61 12.20
CA ALA A 147 18.03 -9.44 11.70
C ALA A 147 18.40 -9.02 10.27
N SER A 148 19.07 -9.89 9.48
CA SER A 148 19.56 -9.52 8.13
C SER A 148 18.48 -9.41 7.06
N GLY A 149 17.26 -9.88 7.34
CA GLY A 149 16.10 -9.78 6.44
C GLY A 149 15.50 -8.38 6.28
N GLY A 150 16.21 -7.32 6.69
CA GLY A 150 15.77 -5.92 6.59
C GLY A 150 15.50 -5.23 7.93
N GLY A 151 15.36 -5.99 9.02
CA GLY A 151 15.03 -5.44 10.35
C GLY A 151 16.05 -4.41 10.85
N ARG A 152 17.35 -4.67 10.66
CA ARG A 152 18.41 -3.70 11.04
C ARG A 152 18.34 -2.42 10.24
N GLN A 153 18.18 -2.54 8.92
CA GLN A 153 18.10 -1.40 8.01
C GLN A 153 16.87 -0.54 8.35
N TRP A 154 15.74 -1.20 8.62
CA TRP A 154 14.51 -0.54 9.03
C TRP A 154 14.67 0.23 10.35
N VAL A 155 15.22 -0.42 11.37
CA VAL A 155 15.46 0.24 12.67
C VAL A 155 16.44 1.40 12.52
N TYR A 156 17.49 1.25 11.71
CA TYR A 156 18.40 2.36 11.42
C TYR A 156 17.65 3.55 10.80
N GLN A 157 16.87 3.36 9.74
CA GLN A 157 16.12 4.44 9.07
C GLN A 157 15.09 5.11 9.98
N THR A 158 14.36 4.33 10.79
CA THR A 158 13.41 4.90 11.76
C THR A 158 14.12 5.73 12.83
N CYS A 159 15.32 5.33 13.27
CA CYS A 159 16.12 6.08 14.25
C CYS A 159 16.80 7.32 13.69
N THR A 160 17.18 7.33 12.40
CA THR A 160 17.98 8.42 11.83
C THR A 160 17.19 9.40 10.98
N GLU A 161 16.11 8.96 10.34
CA GLU A 161 15.39 9.75 9.33
C GLU A 161 13.88 9.84 9.61
N PHE A 162 13.19 8.71 9.77
CA PHE A 162 11.72 8.72 9.75
C PHE A 162 11.09 9.14 11.09
N GLY A 163 11.69 8.76 12.21
CA GLY A 163 11.27 9.21 13.55
C GLY A 163 9.86 8.79 13.98
N PHE A 164 9.25 7.76 13.39
CA PHE A 164 7.94 7.27 13.83
C PHE A 164 8.05 5.98 14.64
N TYR A 165 7.29 5.93 15.74
CA TYR A 165 7.20 4.79 16.63
C TYR A 165 5.78 4.66 17.19
N GLN A 166 5.32 3.44 17.42
CA GLN A 166 4.06 3.17 18.11
C GLN A 166 4.22 3.53 19.60
N THR A 167 3.25 4.28 20.13
CA THR A 167 3.31 4.82 21.49
C THR A 167 1.98 4.65 22.21
N THR A 168 2.04 4.35 23.51
CA THR A 168 0.87 4.25 24.39
C THR A 168 0.46 5.57 25.06
N ASP A 169 1.05 6.70 24.67
CA ASP A 169 0.78 8.03 25.25
C ASP A 169 -0.68 8.46 25.14
N SER A 170 -1.43 8.00 24.13
CA SER A 170 -2.85 8.30 24.01
C SER A 170 -3.68 7.49 25.02
N PRO A 171 -4.67 8.11 25.70
CA PRO A 171 -5.64 7.37 26.52
C PRO A 171 -6.67 6.60 25.68
N ASN A 172 -6.78 6.90 24.38
CA ASN A 172 -7.80 6.36 23.47
C ASN A 172 -7.34 5.08 22.75
N GLN A 173 -6.55 4.23 23.42
CA GLN A 173 -6.03 2.97 22.87
C GLN A 173 -5.91 1.87 23.95
N PRO A 174 -5.89 0.57 23.57
CA PRO A 174 -6.11 -0.52 24.52
C PRO A 174 -4.82 -1.07 25.18
N PHE A 175 -3.63 -0.53 24.92
CA PHE A 175 -2.36 -1.05 25.44
C PHE A 175 -1.75 -0.14 26.51
N SER A 176 -0.77 -0.65 27.25
CA SER A 176 -0.13 0.02 28.38
C SER A 176 1.38 -0.27 28.45
N GLY A 177 2.16 0.72 28.89
CA GLY A 177 3.54 0.53 29.37
C GLY A 177 4.67 0.68 28.35
N PHE A 178 4.42 1.33 27.22
CA PHE A 178 5.46 1.77 26.27
C PHE A 178 5.15 3.18 25.72
N PRO A 179 5.21 4.22 26.57
CA PRO A 179 4.99 5.61 26.17
C PRO A 179 6.22 6.19 25.44
N LEU A 180 5.99 7.07 24.48
CA LEU A 180 7.00 7.86 23.76
C LEU A 180 6.43 9.24 23.46
N HIS A 181 7.19 10.28 23.82
CA HIS A 181 6.80 11.67 23.60
C HIS A 181 6.76 12.01 22.10
N TYR A 182 5.60 12.43 21.63
CA TYR A 182 5.36 12.76 20.22
C TYR A 182 6.15 14.00 19.78
N LEU A 183 6.99 13.83 18.76
CA LEU A 183 7.63 14.93 18.03
C LEU A 183 6.80 15.19 16.77
N GLY A 184 6.32 16.42 16.61
CA GLY A 184 5.33 16.80 15.60
C GLY A 184 5.74 16.51 14.16
N THR A 185 4.74 16.31 13.30
CA THR A 185 4.92 16.18 11.84
C THR A 185 4.88 17.55 11.15
N GLY A 186 5.68 17.72 10.10
CA GLY A 186 5.58 18.88 9.19
C GLY A 186 4.84 18.51 7.90
N TYR A 187 3.82 19.28 7.53
CA TYR A 187 3.09 19.14 6.26
C TYR A 187 3.35 20.38 5.37
N ASP A 188 4.45 20.41 4.63
CA ASP A 188 4.70 21.40 3.56
C ASP A 188 4.99 20.69 2.24
N ILE A 189 3.95 20.09 1.65
CA ILE A 189 4.05 19.34 0.40
C ILE A 189 3.82 20.31 -0.77
N ARG A 190 4.89 20.70 -1.48
CA ARG A 190 4.87 21.62 -2.62
C ARG A 190 5.11 20.94 -3.97
N THR A 191 4.47 19.80 -4.18
CA THR A 191 4.61 18.99 -5.42
C THR A 191 3.24 18.78 -6.08
N THR A 192 3.22 18.09 -7.23
CA THR A 192 2.00 17.73 -7.96
C THR A 192 2.06 16.27 -8.39
N ARG A 193 0.92 15.71 -8.84
CA ARG A 193 0.81 14.36 -9.42
C ARG A 193 1.16 13.25 -8.42
N ILE A 194 0.66 13.39 -7.20
CA ILE A 194 0.71 12.34 -6.18
C ILE A 194 -0.72 12.05 -5.75
N VAL A 195 -1.09 10.76 -5.74
CA VAL A 195 -2.34 10.28 -5.16
C VAL A 195 -2.03 9.56 -3.85
N PHE A 196 -2.79 9.86 -2.79
CA PHE A 196 -2.57 9.31 -1.45
C PHE A 196 -3.67 8.29 -1.08
N PRO A 197 -3.55 7.02 -1.51
CA PRO A 197 -4.51 5.98 -1.13
C PRO A 197 -4.26 5.56 0.32
N ASN A 198 -5.33 5.49 1.12
CA ASN A 198 -5.27 5.03 2.50
C ASN A 198 -6.50 4.18 2.84
N GLY A 199 -6.29 3.06 3.52
CA GLY A 199 -7.36 2.22 4.06
C GLY A 199 -7.83 2.70 5.42
N SER A 200 -9.13 2.62 5.72
CA SER A 200 -9.65 3.09 7.01
C SER A 200 -9.35 2.16 8.19
N ILE A 201 -9.04 0.89 7.93
CA ILE A 201 -8.65 -0.10 8.95
C ILE A 201 -7.14 0.00 9.22
N ASP A 202 -6.35 0.37 8.20
CA ASP A 202 -4.90 0.54 8.29
C ASP A 202 -4.53 1.59 9.35
N PRO A 203 -3.86 1.23 10.45
CA PRO A 203 -3.52 2.20 11.48
C PRO A 203 -2.55 3.30 11.06
N TRP A 204 -1.85 3.13 9.92
CA TRP A 204 -0.95 4.12 9.34
C TRP A 204 -1.67 5.30 8.69
N HIS A 205 -2.96 5.17 8.29
CA HIS A 205 -3.68 6.28 7.66
C HIS A 205 -3.74 7.53 8.53
N ALA A 206 -3.67 7.38 9.86
CA ALA A 206 -3.69 8.48 10.80
C ALA A 206 -2.45 9.40 10.72
N LEU A 207 -1.36 8.92 10.11
CA LEU A 207 -0.15 9.70 9.86
C LEU A 207 -0.04 10.15 8.38
N GLY A 208 -0.94 9.65 7.53
CA GLY A 208 -0.97 9.95 6.10
C GLY A 208 -1.93 11.09 5.73
N ILE A 209 -2.03 11.33 4.42
CA ILE A 209 -2.96 12.30 3.83
C ILE A 209 -4.27 11.58 3.49
N THR A 210 -5.36 11.96 4.16
CA THR A 210 -6.69 11.33 4.01
C THR A 210 -7.74 12.25 3.41
N GLN A 211 -7.38 13.48 3.10
CA GLN A 211 -8.19 14.48 2.41
C GLN A 211 -7.34 15.15 1.34
N ASP A 212 -7.98 15.59 0.25
CA ASP A 212 -7.30 16.29 -0.82
C ASP A 212 -6.57 17.52 -0.28
N ILE A 213 -5.29 17.67 -0.64
CA ILE A 213 -4.54 18.90 -0.36
C ILE A 213 -4.98 19.97 -1.36
N ASN A 214 -5.08 19.59 -2.64
CA ASN A 214 -5.64 20.36 -3.74
C ASN A 214 -5.96 19.41 -4.91
N LYS A 215 -6.46 19.95 -6.03
CA LYS A 215 -6.86 19.19 -7.23
C LYS A 215 -5.75 18.31 -7.85
N ASP A 216 -4.49 18.64 -7.62
CA ASP A 216 -3.31 17.94 -8.18
C ASP A 216 -2.67 16.98 -7.16
N LEU A 217 -3.20 16.95 -5.93
CA LEU A 217 -2.78 16.12 -4.80
C LEU A 217 -4.01 15.45 -4.13
N PRO A 218 -4.73 14.56 -4.85
CA PRO A 218 -5.93 13.90 -4.33
C PRO A 218 -5.59 12.83 -3.29
N ALA A 219 -6.48 12.66 -2.31
CA ALA A 219 -6.47 11.56 -1.36
C ALA A 219 -7.59 10.56 -1.67
N VAL A 220 -7.29 9.26 -1.57
CA VAL A 220 -8.27 8.19 -1.81
C VAL A 220 -8.45 7.39 -0.54
N PHE A 221 -9.44 7.75 0.27
CA PHE A 221 -9.71 7.08 1.54
C PHE A 221 -10.73 5.95 1.40
N ILE A 222 -10.26 4.72 1.52
CA ILE A 222 -11.00 3.49 1.23
C ILE A 222 -11.52 2.89 2.54
N LYS A 223 -12.84 2.90 2.75
CA LYS A 223 -13.48 2.34 3.93
C LYS A 223 -13.43 0.81 3.89
N GLY A 224 -13.09 0.23 5.04
CA GLY A 224 -13.09 -1.22 5.24
C GLY A 224 -11.85 -1.94 4.74
N THR A 225 -10.84 -1.24 4.20
CA THR A 225 -9.59 -1.88 3.77
C THR A 225 -8.45 -1.60 4.72
N ALA A 226 -7.54 -2.57 4.80
CA ALA A 226 -6.32 -2.50 5.58
C ALA A 226 -5.13 -2.01 4.72
N HIS A 227 -3.91 -2.27 5.17
CA HIS A 227 -2.70 -1.67 4.64
C HIS A 227 -2.49 -1.99 3.16
N CYS A 228 -2.42 -0.94 2.34
CA CYS A 228 -2.11 -1.02 0.91
C CYS A 228 -2.97 -2.02 0.11
N ALA A 229 -4.21 -2.31 0.52
CA ALA A 229 -5.10 -3.28 -0.14
C ALA A 229 -5.28 -3.02 -1.65
N ASN A 230 -5.23 -1.75 -2.06
CA ASN A 230 -5.34 -1.32 -3.45
C ASN A 230 -4.18 -1.79 -4.34
N MET A 231 -3.01 -2.08 -3.77
CA MET A 231 -1.81 -2.50 -4.50
C MET A 231 -1.78 -4.00 -4.80
N TYR A 232 -2.56 -4.79 -4.07
CA TYR A 232 -2.68 -6.22 -4.29
C TYR A 232 -3.64 -6.55 -5.44
N PRO A 233 -3.51 -7.74 -6.07
CA PRO A 233 -4.38 -8.16 -7.17
C PRO A 233 -5.86 -8.04 -6.83
N ALA A 234 -6.65 -7.64 -7.82
CA ALA A 234 -8.09 -7.55 -7.69
C ALA A 234 -8.72 -8.95 -7.53
N ARG A 235 -9.70 -9.05 -6.64
CA ARG A 235 -10.47 -10.26 -6.38
C ARG A 235 -11.96 -9.98 -6.53
N GLU A 236 -12.75 -11.01 -6.82
CA GLU A 236 -14.21 -10.88 -6.94
C GLU A 236 -14.87 -10.47 -5.62
N GLN A 237 -14.21 -10.77 -4.49
CA GLN A 237 -14.69 -10.48 -3.14
C GLN A 237 -14.32 -9.06 -2.67
N ASP A 238 -13.64 -8.26 -3.49
CA ASP A 238 -13.20 -6.93 -3.12
C ASP A 238 -14.38 -5.99 -2.85
N LEU A 239 -14.23 -5.15 -1.83
CA LEU A 239 -15.22 -4.13 -1.50
C LEU A 239 -15.46 -3.21 -2.72
N PRO A 240 -16.70 -2.78 -3.01
CA PRO A 240 -16.97 -1.88 -4.13
C PRO A 240 -16.10 -0.61 -4.11
N GLN A 241 -15.84 -0.06 -2.91
CA GLN A 241 -14.99 1.12 -2.78
C GLN A 241 -13.51 0.85 -3.11
N LEU A 242 -13.02 -0.38 -2.88
CA LEU A 242 -11.66 -0.77 -3.28
C LEU A 242 -11.53 -0.82 -4.81
N THR A 243 -12.51 -1.39 -5.50
CA THR A 243 -12.56 -1.38 -6.97
C THR A 243 -12.63 0.04 -7.52
N MET A 244 -13.53 0.88 -6.98
CA MET A 244 -13.64 2.29 -7.37
C MET A 244 -12.34 3.06 -7.13
N ALA A 245 -11.62 2.77 -6.04
CA ALA A 245 -10.34 3.39 -5.74
C ALA A 245 -9.26 3.00 -6.78
N ARG A 246 -9.19 1.73 -7.17
CA ARG A 246 -8.27 1.27 -8.22
C ARG A 246 -8.58 1.94 -9.56
N ASP A 247 -9.86 2.01 -9.95
CA ASP A 247 -10.29 2.68 -11.18
C ASP A 247 -9.94 4.18 -11.14
N HIS A 248 -10.18 4.85 -10.01
CA HIS A 248 -9.85 6.26 -9.86
C HIS A 248 -8.35 6.53 -9.98
N VAL A 249 -7.51 5.73 -9.30
CA VAL A 249 -6.04 5.82 -9.41
C VAL A 249 -5.60 5.55 -10.85
N TYR A 250 -6.15 4.53 -11.51
CA TYR A 250 -5.84 4.21 -12.91
C TYR A 250 -6.16 5.39 -13.84
N LEU A 251 -7.32 6.03 -13.68
CA LEU A 251 -7.71 7.20 -14.47
C LEU A 251 -6.78 8.41 -14.23
N LEU A 252 -6.34 8.64 -12.99
CA LEU A 252 -5.36 9.68 -12.69
C LEU A 252 -4.02 9.42 -13.39
N LEU A 253 -3.52 8.18 -13.34
CA LEU A 253 -2.29 7.78 -14.03
C LEU A 253 -2.41 7.96 -15.54
N GLN A 254 -3.52 7.51 -16.15
CA GLN A 254 -3.78 7.72 -17.58
C GLN A 254 -3.81 9.21 -17.95
N LYS A 255 -4.47 10.04 -17.14
CA LYS A 255 -4.49 11.50 -17.34
C LYS A 255 -3.08 12.08 -17.31
N TRP A 256 -2.29 11.77 -16.28
CA TRP A 256 -0.93 12.31 -16.16
C TRP A 256 0.00 11.86 -17.28
N LEU A 257 -0.10 10.59 -17.71
CA LEU A 257 0.65 10.07 -18.86
C LEU A 257 0.23 10.76 -20.17
N THR A 258 -1.06 11.00 -20.37
CA THR A 258 -1.56 11.68 -21.58
C THR A 258 -1.11 13.14 -21.60
N GLU A 259 -1.17 13.85 -20.49
CA GLU A 259 -0.69 15.23 -20.39
C GLU A 259 0.80 15.36 -20.74
N LEU A 260 1.63 14.41 -20.29
CA LEU A 260 3.05 14.35 -20.63
C LEU A 260 3.26 14.16 -22.13
N LEU A 261 2.58 13.19 -22.74
CA LEU A 261 2.67 12.93 -24.18
C LEU A 261 2.23 14.15 -25.01
N CYS A 262 1.15 14.83 -24.59
CA CYS A 262 0.69 16.05 -25.26
C CYS A 262 1.69 17.22 -25.10
N GLN A 263 2.43 17.31 -23.99
CA GLN A 263 3.45 18.35 -23.80
C GLN A 263 4.68 18.11 -24.69
N GLU A 264 5.17 16.87 -24.79
CA GLU A 264 6.31 16.53 -25.65
C GLU A 264 6.01 16.79 -27.14
N LEU A 265 4.82 16.44 -27.61
CA LEU A 265 4.38 16.66 -29.00
C LEU A 265 4.30 18.14 -29.38
N ILE A 266 4.08 19.05 -28.42
CA ILE A 266 4.06 20.51 -28.66
C ILE A 266 5.49 21.09 -28.74
N THR A 267 6.48 20.42 -28.16
CA THR A 267 7.86 20.91 -28.07
C THR A 267 8.77 20.47 -29.22
N VAL A 268 8.32 19.60 -30.11
CA VAL A 268 9.06 19.24 -31.32
C VAL A 268 8.97 20.42 -32.31
N PRO A 269 10.09 21.09 -32.69
CA PRO A 269 10.03 22.12 -33.71
C PRO A 269 9.55 21.50 -35.04
N PRO A 270 8.78 22.22 -35.87
CA PRO A 270 8.41 21.72 -37.18
C PRO A 270 9.68 21.47 -37.99
N VAL A 271 9.98 20.21 -38.25
CA VAL A 271 11.03 19.83 -39.20
C VAL A 271 10.55 20.27 -40.57
N GLU A 272 11.33 21.13 -41.24
CA GLU A 272 11.12 21.43 -42.66
C GLU A 272 11.28 20.14 -43.47
N TRP A 273 10.18 19.66 -44.02
CA TRP A 273 10.17 18.49 -44.89
C TRP A 273 10.91 18.78 -46.20
N GLN A 274 12.15 18.32 -46.34
CA GLN A 274 12.67 17.98 -47.66
C GLN A 274 12.00 16.67 -48.09
N ARG A 275 11.26 16.75 -49.20
CA ARG A 275 10.57 15.61 -49.83
C ARG A 275 11.57 14.48 -50.09
N GLN A 276 11.39 13.35 -49.43
CA GLN A 276 11.44 12.02 -50.06
C GLN A 276 10.87 10.93 -49.11
N GLU A 277 9.82 10.26 -49.60
CA GLU A 277 9.31 8.91 -49.28
C GLU A 277 8.77 8.59 -47.86
N THR A 278 7.53 9.03 -47.65
CA THR A 278 6.37 8.35 -47.02
C THR A 278 6.50 7.63 -45.66
N ILE A 279 6.34 8.40 -44.58
CA ILE A 279 5.55 8.00 -43.40
C ILE A 279 4.42 9.03 -43.28
N ALA A 280 3.17 8.61 -43.50
CA ALA A 280 2.01 9.51 -43.40
C ALA A 280 1.48 9.52 -41.96
N ILE A 281 1.58 10.67 -41.29
CA ILE A 281 0.85 10.98 -40.06
C ILE A 281 -0.25 11.97 -40.46
N ASP A 282 -1.51 11.52 -40.50
CA ASP A 282 -2.65 12.35 -40.89
C ASP A 282 -3.17 13.15 -39.69
N TYR A 283 -2.97 14.46 -39.72
CA TYR A 283 -3.61 15.39 -38.77
C TYR A 283 -4.95 15.87 -39.36
N GLY A 284 -6.00 15.09 -39.11
CA GLY A 284 -7.36 15.49 -39.43
C GLY A 284 -7.77 16.75 -38.65
N ARG A 285 -8.16 17.81 -39.35
CA ARG A 285 -8.72 19.04 -38.75
C ARG A 285 -9.92 18.66 -37.86
N ASN A 286 -9.76 18.88 -36.54
CA ASN A 286 -10.69 18.65 -35.42
C ASN A 286 -10.56 17.38 -34.57
N SER A 287 -9.52 16.56 -34.69
CA SER A 287 -9.16 15.59 -33.63
C SER A 287 -7.73 15.12 -33.79
N SER A 288 -6.91 15.29 -32.76
CA SER A 288 -5.57 14.70 -32.70
C SER A 288 -5.73 13.18 -32.54
N TYR A 289 -5.25 12.38 -33.49
CA TYR A 289 -5.12 10.92 -33.35
C TYR A 289 -3.67 10.54 -33.69
N ILE A 290 -3.15 9.48 -33.05
CA ILE A 290 -1.84 8.90 -33.36
C ILE A 290 -2.10 7.50 -33.93
N ASP A 291 -1.84 7.30 -35.21
CA ASP A 291 -1.81 5.96 -35.83
C ASP A 291 -0.37 5.42 -35.75
N VAL A 292 -0.16 4.36 -34.97
CA VAL A 292 1.13 3.64 -34.92
C VAL A 292 1.04 2.43 -35.86
N LEU A 293 1.73 2.50 -37.00
CA LEU A 293 1.85 1.37 -37.93
C LEU A 293 2.97 0.43 -37.46
N VAL A 294 2.61 -0.74 -36.94
CA VAL A 294 3.54 -1.86 -36.75
C VAL A 294 3.37 -2.83 -37.92
N PRO A 295 4.42 -3.15 -38.70
CA PRO A 295 4.28 -4.09 -39.81
C PRO A 295 3.90 -5.48 -39.28
N ASN A 296 2.86 -6.08 -39.86
CA ASN A 296 2.40 -7.48 -39.71
C ASN A 296 1.50 -7.88 -38.53
N PHE A 297 0.85 -6.96 -37.80
CA PHE A 297 -0.23 -7.34 -36.88
C PHE A 297 -1.47 -6.46 -37.04
N LEU A 298 -2.64 -7.09 -36.84
CA LEU A 298 -3.99 -6.55 -36.95
C LEU A 298 -4.13 -5.16 -36.28
N HIS A 299 -4.77 -4.21 -36.98
CA HIS A 299 -4.95 -2.81 -36.56
C HIS A 299 -5.52 -2.66 -35.14
N LEU A 300 -4.74 -2.06 -34.23
CA LEU A 300 -5.21 -1.53 -32.95
C LEU A 300 -5.19 0.00 -33.02
N ARG A 301 -6.37 0.62 -33.11
CA ARG A 301 -6.50 2.08 -33.14
C ARG A 301 -6.64 2.61 -31.71
N MET A 302 -5.61 3.25 -31.19
CA MET A 302 -5.68 3.98 -29.92
C MET A 302 -5.88 5.46 -30.22
N SER A 303 -7.00 6.02 -29.75
CA SER A 303 -7.36 7.42 -29.97
C SER A 303 -6.99 8.28 -28.76
N PHE A 304 -6.13 9.29 -28.95
CA PHE A 304 -5.73 10.23 -27.90
C PHE A 304 -6.05 11.68 -28.32
N SER A 305 -7.18 12.21 -27.85
CA SER A 305 -7.53 13.62 -28.09
C SER A 305 -6.86 14.52 -27.05
N CYS A 306 -5.83 15.27 -27.45
CA CYS A 306 -5.24 16.35 -26.65
C CYS A 306 -6.12 17.61 -26.72
N GLU A 307 -7.26 17.64 -26.01
CA GLU A 307 -8.04 18.87 -25.88
C GLU A 307 -7.42 19.80 -24.82
N ASN A 308 -6.57 20.74 -25.25
CA ASN A 308 -6.14 21.85 -24.39
C ASN A 308 -6.45 23.20 -25.07
N ARG A 309 -7.62 23.76 -24.73
CA ARG A 309 -8.16 25.02 -25.31
C ARG A 309 -7.23 26.23 -25.16
N ASP A 310 -6.30 26.22 -24.19
CA ASP A 310 -5.47 27.40 -23.85
C ASP A 310 -4.18 27.55 -24.67
N VAL A 311 -3.82 26.55 -25.49
CA VAL A 311 -2.64 26.61 -26.36
C VAL A 311 -3.00 27.19 -27.74
N TYR A 312 -4.15 26.80 -28.29
CA TYR A 312 -4.64 27.29 -29.59
C TYR A 312 -4.89 28.81 -29.60
N GLY A 313 -5.38 29.37 -28.49
CA GLY A 313 -5.61 30.81 -28.34
C GLY A 313 -4.34 31.66 -28.31
N ARG A 314 -3.16 31.06 -28.06
CA ARG A 314 -1.86 31.77 -28.06
C ARG A 314 -1.13 31.69 -29.39
N MET A 315 -1.31 30.63 -30.18
CA MET A 315 -0.71 30.51 -31.51
C MET A 315 -1.37 31.43 -32.56
N LEU A 316 -2.69 31.66 -32.48
CA LEU A 316 -3.40 32.52 -33.43
C LEU A 316 -3.09 34.03 -33.32
N ARG A 317 -2.40 34.46 -32.24
CA ARG A 317 -1.95 35.86 -32.10
C ARG A 317 -0.58 36.15 -32.72
N LYS A 318 0.10 35.14 -33.27
CA LYS A 318 1.46 35.29 -33.80
C LYS A 318 1.60 35.04 -35.31
N ALA A 319 0.48 34.82 -35.99
CA ALA A 319 0.40 34.78 -37.45
C ALA A 319 -0.16 36.12 -37.96
N GLU A 320 0.62 37.19 -37.84
CA GLU A 320 0.43 38.38 -38.68
C GLU A 320 1.15 38.12 -40.01
N ASP A 321 0.36 38.12 -41.08
CA ASP A 321 0.79 37.97 -42.46
C ASP A 321 1.61 39.20 -42.90
N THR A 322 2.80 38.96 -43.46
CA THR A 322 3.74 39.95 -44.00
C THR A 322 3.28 40.60 -45.31
N SER A 323 1.98 40.57 -45.63
CA SER A 323 1.44 41.13 -46.88
C SER A 323 0.22 42.04 -46.69
N GLY A 324 0.29 42.98 -45.75
CA GLY A 324 -0.58 44.17 -45.57
C GLY A 324 -1.85 44.33 -46.43
N ARG A 325 -2.80 43.39 -46.35
CA ARG A 325 -4.17 43.55 -46.85
C ARG A 325 -5.16 42.91 -45.86
N PRO A 326 -6.28 43.58 -45.54
CA PRO A 326 -7.26 43.03 -44.62
C PRO A 326 -8.09 41.95 -45.33
N VAL A 327 -8.03 40.70 -44.83
CA VAL A 327 -8.99 39.66 -45.22
C VAL A 327 -10.09 39.60 -44.16
N SER A 328 -11.27 40.08 -44.50
CA SER A 328 -12.47 39.89 -43.67
C SER A 328 -12.97 38.46 -43.84
N HIS A 329 -12.96 37.64 -42.80
CA HIS A 329 -13.77 36.43 -42.75
C HIS A 329 -14.89 36.59 -41.73
N ARG A 330 -16.10 36.80 -42.27
CA ARG A 330 -17.39 36.77 -41.57
C ARG A 330 -17.71 35.30 -41.29
N PHE A 331 -17.71 34.86 -40.04
CA PHE A 331 -18.15 33.51 -39.66
C PHE A 331 -19.68 33.48 -39.51
N HIS A 332 -20.35 32.68 -40.34
CA HIS A 332 -21.71 32.21 -40.07
C HIS A 332 -21.63 31.01 -39.11
N HIS A 333 -22.31 31.09 -37.98
CA HIS A 333 -22.59 29.95 -37.12
C HIS A 333 -23.84 29.25 -37.64
N ASP A 334 -23.68 28.08 -38.26
CA ASP A 334 -24.80 27.13 -38.43
C ASP A 334 -24.62 25.98 -37.45
N PHE A 335 -25.37 26.04 -36.35
CA PHE A 335 -25.67 24.89 -35.52
C PHE A 335 -26.64 23.98 -36.30
N THR A 336 -26.17 22.83 -36.76
CA THR A 336 -27.06 21.73 -37.15
C THR A 336 -27.04 20.66 -36.06
N THR A 337 -28.11 20.63 -35.29
CA THR A 337 -28.51 19.52 -34.41
C THR A 337 -28.78 18.28 -35.25
N PHE A 338 -28.04 17.19 -35.03
CA PHE A 338 -28.46 15.85 -35.44
C PHE A 338 -28.90 15.05 -34.22
N SER A 339 -30.22 14.99 -34.04
CA SER A 339 -30.88 14.11 -33.09
C SER A 339 -31.00 12.69 -33.68
N GLY A 340 -30.55 11.69 -32.92
CA GLY A 340 -31.12 10.34 -32.95
C GLY A 340 -30.33 9.26 -33.69
N ARG A 341 -29.54 8.48 -32.94
CA ARG A 341 -29.65 7.01 -32.82
C ARG A 341 -28.62 6.49 -31.81
N LYS A 342 -29.05 5.54 -30.98
CA LYS A 342 -28.33 4.91 -29.87
C LYS A 342 -26.93 4.42 -30.25
N SER A 343 -25.89 4.95 -29.62
CA SER A 343 -24.54 4.36 -29.65
C SER A 343 -24.35 3.47 -28.41
N ARG A 344 -24.45 2.16 -28.61
CA ARG A 344 -23.95 1.16 -27.67
C ARG A 344 -22.42 1.27 -27.66
N PHE A 345 -21.81 1.53 -26.51
CA PHE A 345 -20.37 1.30 -26.33
C PHE A 345 -20.16 -0.23 -26.24
N LEU A 346 -19.67 -0.82 -27.33
CA LEU A 346 -19.17 -2.19 -27.35
C LEU A 346 -17.73 -2.17 -26.80
N PHE A 347 -17.56 -2.58 -25.54
CA PHE A 347 -16.27 -3.07 -25.07
C PHE A 347 -16.07 -4.46 -25.68
N ALA A 348 -15.08 -4.62 -26.56
CA ALA A 348 -14.66 -5.94 -27.00
C ALA A 348 -13.94 -6.64 -25.84
N LYS A 349 -14.57 -7.70 -25.32
CA LYS A 349 -13.96 -8.69 -24.43
C LYS A 349 -12.96 -9.49 -25.28
N ALA A 350 -11.68 -9.50 -24.91
CA ALA A 350 -10.73 -10.43 -25.48
C ALA A 350 -10.77 -11.72 -24.66
N ASP A 351 -11.33 -12.78 -25.25
CA ASP A 351 -11.32 -14.12 -24.67
C ASP A 351 -9.91 -14.73 -24.79
N TRP A 352 -9.42 -15.33 -23.70
CA TRP A 352 -8.16 -16.04 -23.65
C TRP A 352 -8.26 -17.37 -24.40
N LEU A 353 -7.57 -17.51 -25.54
CA LEU A 353 -7.35 -18.81 -26.19
C LEU A 353 -6.11 -19.49 -25.56
N GLN A 354 -6.29 -20.75 -25.14
CA GLN A 354 -5.26 -21.60 -24.55
C GLN A 354 -4.08 -21.90 -25.51
N PRO A 355 -2.86 -22.15 -25.01
CA PRO A 355 -1.71 -22.41 -25.87
C PRO A 355 -1.60 -23.88 -26.32
N LEU A 356 -1.35 -24.09 -27.61
CA LEU A 356 -0.83 -25.35 -28.17
C LEU A 356 0.69 -25.23 -28.45
N PRO A 357 1.46 -26.33 -28.46
CA PRO A 357 2.88 -26.34 -28.10
C PRO A 357 3.83 -25.90 -29.22
N ALA A 358 4.89 -25.20 -28.84
CA ALA A 358 5.96 -24.72 -29.72
C ALA A 358 6.85 -25.86 -30.24
N GLN A 359 7.00 -25.96 -31.56
CA GLN A 359 8.14 -26.64 -32.19
C GLN A 359 9.33 -25.68 -32.35
N ARG A 360 10.52 -26.27 -32.22
CA ARG A 360 11.85 -25.66 -32.14
C ARG A 360 12.25 -24.90 -33.41
N GLY A 361 12.89 -23.75 -33.20
CA GLY A 361 13.69 -23.04 -34.22
C GLY A 361 14.26 -21.77 -33.61
N GLY A 362 15.52 -21.81 -33.17
CA GLY A 362 16.14 -20.74 -32.40
C GLY A 362 16.65 -19.56 -33.24
N LEU A 363 16.60 -18.38 -32.63
CA LEU A 363 17.62 -17.33 -32.71
C LEU A 363 17.38 -16.39 -31.54
N GLY A 364 18.38 -16.30 -30.66
CA GLY A 364 18.27 -15.66 -29.36
C GLY A 364 18.27 -14.13 -29.43
N LEU A 365 17.43 -13.54 -28.58
CA LEU A 365 17.71 -12.26 -27.95
C LEU A 365 17.62 -12.50 -26.44
N GLU A 366 18.75 -12.36 -25.76
CA GLU A 366 18.84 -12.40 -24.30
C GLU A 366 18.07 -11.21 -23.72
N VAL A 367 16.91 -11.51 -23.14
CA VAL A 367 16.29 -10.66 -22.12
C VAL A 367 16.73 -11.23 -20.78
N GLY A 368 17.47 -10.43 -20.01
CA GLY A 368 18.01 -10.80 -18.70
C GLY A 368 16.92 -11.36 -17.79
N GLY A 369 16.89 -12.68 -17.69
CA GLY A 369 15.99 -13.42 -16.82
C GLY A 369 16.42 -13.29 -15.37
N VAL A 370 15.47 -12.92 -14.52
CA VAL A 370 15.55 -13.06 -13.07
C VAL A 370 15.83 -14.53 -12.75
N HIS A 371 17.05 -14.83 -12.32
CA HIS A 371 17.41 -16.13 -11.79
C HIS A 371 16.69 -16.34 -10.46
N ALA A 372 15.62 -17.13 -10.50
CA ALA A 372 15.05 -17.77 -9.33
C ALA A 372 16.05 -18.76 -8.74
N LEU A 373 16.81 -18.33 -7.72
CA LEU A 373 17.54 -19.24 -6.84
C LEU A 373 16.53 -19.94 -5.92
N ARG A 374 16.20 -21.18 -6.28
CA ARG A 374 15.68 -22.20 -5.36
C ARG A 374 16.77 -22.59 -4.35
N ARG A 375 16.31 -22.88 -3.12
CA ARG A 375 17.02 -23.48 -1.94
C ARG A 375 17.68 -22.43 -1.03
N HIS A 376 17.61 -22.47 0.30
CA HIS A 376 17.32 -23.52 1.27
C HIS A 376 16.51 -22.94 2.46
N GLY A 377 15.74 -23.79 3.15
CA GLY A 377 14.89 -23.38 4.27
C GLY A 377 15.65 -22.67 5.39
N ALA A 378 15.14 -21.50 5.78
CA ALA A 378 15.52 -20.83 7.00
C ALA A 378 14.51 -21.21 8.09
N GLY A 379 15.00 -21.90 9.12
CA GLY A 379 14.30 -22.12 10.38
C GLY A 379 14.07 -20.81 11.15
N PRO A 380 13.29 -20.87 12.24
CA PRO A 380 12.63 -19.71 12.82
C PRO A 380 13.64 -18.83 13.57
N VAL A 381 13.61 -17.54 13.25
CA VAL A 381 14.33 -16.50 13.99
C VAL A 381 13.29 -15.68 14.76
N SER A 382 13.43 -15.78 16.09
CA SER A 382 13.00 -14.93 17.22
C SER A 382 11.99 -13.82 16.94
N GLY A 383 10.96 -13.79 17.79
CA GLY A 383 9.92 -12.79 17.84
C GLY A 383 10.48 -11.39 18.05
N GLY A 384 10.18 -10.53 17.08
CA GLY A 384 10.52 -9.12 17.03
C GLY A 384 10.10 -8.65 15.65
N PHE A 385 8.98 -7.92 15.60
CA PHE A 385 8.39 -7.25 14.43
C PHE A 385 8.96 -7.66 13.05
N LYS A 386 8.41 -8.75 12.49
CA LYS A 386 8.64 -9.16 11.09
C LYS A 386 7.40 -8.84 10.26
N GLY A 387 7.20 -7.55 10.03
CA GLY A 387 6.11 -7.02 9.23
C GLY A 387 6.58 -5.97 8.23
N PHE A 388 7.74 -6.14 7.58
CA PHE A 388 8.11 -5.29 6.44
C PHE A 388 8.91 -6.10 5.41
N LYS A 389 8.22 -6.71 4.45
CA LYS A 389 8.77 -6.83 3.11
C LYS A 389 8.56 -5.48 2.45
N ALA A 390 9.64 -4.72 2.28
CA ALA A 390 9.64 -3.57 1.40
C ALA A 390 9.33 -4.08 -0.03
N LEU A 391 8.26 -3.56 -0.62
CA LEU A 391 8.05 -3.59 -2.07
C LEU A 391 8.87 -2.48 -2.73
#